data_AF-A0A941XXE3-F1
#
_entry.id   AF-A0A941XXE3-F1
#
_cell.length_a   1.000
_cell.length_b   1.000
_cell.length_c   1.000
_cell.angle_alpha   90.00
_cell.angle_beta   90.00
_cell.angle_gamma   90.00
#
_symmetry.space_group_name_H-M   'P 1'
#
loop_
_entity.id
_entity.type
_entity.pdbx_description
1 polymer ?
#
loop_
_entity_poly.entity_id
_entity_poly.type
_entity_poly.pdbx_seq_one_letter_code
_entity_poly.pdbx_strand_id
1 'polypeptide(L)'
;MKIKEVCERTGLTERTVRFYMQKGLIAPKGEWRNGREYSEFSEPDVEMLQAVATLRELSFSIDEILTMQRTPGAIPSIVEARRDAARTQHETAENAYAVLGRLDPNGVSDVTALAARVREAAAFRPHPTPPPRPKEINNSGMGDRCNQVPFELKEKWNWGAFLMPVIWGLANHVYQALWCFVPIIGFFYSFYLGAHGNEFAWKHHYWESVEEFRRVQRKWAVWAICINVAILALYVGTAISSNRAAKQAELIYETRLAALEESIKSTPEWQELTEGRAEWTDERAREAFDAFPSEQARQDAGVFNRSDTFYLEPDAYYQVLRSSFTEFGKGQNAAIAPNGVVVFDDADKAHAVYSCRIALSNGEIWDLTGDADADARFTNITATLDTKQTAERRAYWEAVQRAAAYLQEYTAQKTAEISASALWQEKIGPDYAFTEGPAPAYISYDKVYNGGDVECGGYYARVRAADGTLWHVHIDVNYDEASGKDMEGELRIEEVTEEAVN
;
A
#
# COMPACT_ATOMS: atom_id res chain seq x y z
N MET A 1 -27.11 4.28 -53.87
CA MET A 1 -26.07 4.74 -54.82
C MET A 1 -24.68 4.35 -54.34
N LYS A 2 -23.77 4.05 -55.26
CA LYS A 2 -22.35 3.81 -54.93
C LYS A 2 -21.58 5.13 -54.85
N ILE A 3 -20.46 5.14 -54.14
CA ILE A 3 -19.68 6.38 -53.88
C ILE A 3 -19.29 7.15 -55.15
N LYS A 4 -19.03 6.44 -56.26
CA LYS A 4 -18.70 7.05 -57.55
C LYS A 4 -19.87 7.87 -58.13
N GLU A 5 -21.09 7.32 -58.09
CA GLU A 5 -22.32 8.01 -58.53
C GLU A 5 -22.60 9.24 -57.65
N VAL A 6 -22.32 9.13 -56.34
CA VAL A 6 -22.45 10.25 -55.40
C VAL A 6 -21.46 11.37 -55.72
N CYS A 7 -20.20 11.05 -56.04
CA CYS A 7 -19.20 12.04 -56.44
C CYS A 7 -19.63 12.77 -57.72
N GLU A 8 -20.18 12.05 -58.70
CA GLU A 8 -20.70 12.65 -59.95
C GLU A 8 -21.88 13.61 -59.70
N ARG A 9 -22.78 13.29 -58.76
CA ARG A 9 -23.94 14.14 -58.41
C ARG A 9 -23.64 15.32 -57.49
N THR A 10 -22.63 15.20 -56.64
CA THR A 10 -22.29 16.20 -55.61
C THR A 10 -21.12 17.09 -56.01
N GLY A 11 -20.32 16.68 -57.00
CA GLY A 11 -19.06 17.33 -57.35
C GLY A 11 -17.94 17.13 -56.31
N LEU A 12 -18.19 16.34 -55.25
CA LEU A 12 -17.22 16.07 -54.20
C LEU A 12 -16.27 14.94 -54.61
N THR A 13 -15.02 15.00 -54.13
CA THR A 13 -14.09 13.88 -54.31
C THR A 13 -14.43 12.73 -53.37
N GLU A 14 -14.07 11.51 -53.74
CA GLU A 14 -14.26 10.32 -52.89
C GLU A 14 -13.65 10.51 -51.49
N ARG A 15 -12.46 11.14 -51.44
CA ARG A 15 -11.79 11.48 -50.18
C ARG A 15 -12.61 12.44 -49.32
N THR A 16 -13.25 13.43 -49.93
CA THR A 16 -14.10 14.40 -49.23
C THR A 16 -15.36 13.73 -48.68
N VAL A 17 -16.00 12.86 -49.47
CA VAL A 17 -17.18 12.09 -49.02
C VAL A 17 -16.83 11.20 -47.82
N ARG A 18 -15.72 10.47 -47.89
CA ARG A 18 -15.22 9.65 -46.76
C ARG A 18 -14.88 10.49 -45.53
N PHE A 19 -14.30 11.67 -45.72
CA PHE A 19 -14.02 12.59 -44.61
C PHE A 19 -15.30 13.08 -43.93
N TYR A 20 -16.36 13.37 -44.69
CA TYR A 20 -17.66 13.77 -44.13
C TYR A 20 -18.38 12.64 -43.40
N MET A 21 -18.25 11.40 -43.89
CA MET A 21 -18.69 10.21 -43.16
C MET A 21 -17.94 10.07 -41.82
N GLN A 22 -16.61 10.19 -41.84
CA GLN A 22 -15.78 10.11 -40.62
C GLN A 22 -16.13 11.20 -39.60
N LYS A 23 -16.48 12.40 -40.06
CA LYS A 23 -16.92 13.52 -39.20
C LYS A 23 -18.37 13.39 -38.73
N GLY A 24 -19.12 12.41 -39.24
CA GLY A 24 -20.49 12.12 -38.81
C GLY A 24 -21.55 13.06 -39.40
N LEU A 25 -21.26 13.71 -40.54
CA LEU A 25 -22.25 14.53 -41.26
C LEU A 25 -23.33 13.66 -41.93
N ILE A 26 -22.92 12.48 -42.40
CA ILE A 26 -23.78 11.45 -42.98
C ILE A 26 -23.36 10.07 -42.43
N ALA A 27 -24.31 9.14 -42.41
CA ALA A 27 -24.09 7.77 -41.94
C ALA A 27 -24.75 6.76 -42.89
N PRO A 28 -24.22 6.61 -44.13
CA PRO A 28 -24.76 5.67 -45.10
C PRO A 28 -24.60 4.23 -44.60
N LYS A 29 -25.47 3.32 -45.07
CA LYS A 29 -25.37 1.89 -44.71
C LYS A 29 -24.10 1.29 -45.31
N GLY A 30 -23.31 0.55 -44.53
CA GLY A 30 -22.04 -0.01 -45.00
C GLY A 30 -21.87 -1.48 -44.61
N GLU A 31 -21.33 -2.27 -45.54
CA GLU A 31 -20.84 -3.62 -45.27
C GLU A 31 -19.32 -3.68 -45.43
N TRP A 32 -18.66 -4.33 -44.47
CA TRP A 32 -17.23 -4.60 -44.53
C TRP A 32 -17.01 -5.93 -45.26
N ARG A 33 -16.36 -5.87 -46.43
CA ARG A 33 -16.04 -7.06 -47.23
C ARG A 33 -14.61 -6.99 -47.73
N ASN A 34 -13.83 -8.05 -47.47
CA ASN A 34 -12.42 -8.17 -47.92
C ASN A 34 -11.55 -6.94 -47.57
N GLY A 35 -11.65 -6.42 -46.35
CA GLY A 35 -10.86 -5.27 -45.89
C GLY A 35 -11.22 -3.94 -46.54
N ARG A 36 -12.32 -3.86 -47.31
CA ARG A 36 -12.84 -2.60 -47.88
C ARG A 36 -14.28 -2.38 -47.42
N GLU A 37 -14.56 -1.14 -47.04
CA GLU A 37 -15.90 -0.70 -46.68
C GLU A 37 -16.69 -0.36 -47.96
N TYR A 38 -17.79 -1.08 -48.18
CA TYR A 38 -18.73 -0.82 -49.26
C TYR A 38 -19.94 -0.09 -48.69
N SER A 39 -19.96 1.23 -48.87
CA SER A 39 -21.06 2.09 -48.43
C SER A 39 -22.11 2.26 -49.52
N GLU A 40 -23.39 2.12 -49.14
CA GLU A 40 -24.56 2.42 -49.96
C GLU A 40 -25.23 3.70 -49.45
N PHE A 41 -25.21 4.72 -50.31
CA PHE A 41 -25.74 6.04 -50.01
C PHE A 41 -27.21 6.11 -50.40
N SER A 42 -28.05 6.58 -49.49
CA SER A 42 -29.45 6.90 -49.72
C SER A 42 -29.60 8.29 -50.35
N GLU A 43 -30.77 8.61 -50.91
CA GLU A 43 -31.05 9.97 -51.42
C GLU A 43 -30.87 11.05 -50.33
N PRO A 44 -31.35 10.88 -49.07
CA PRO A 44 -31.08 11.83 -48.00
C PRO A 44 -29.58 12.07 -47.72
N ASP A 45 -28.74 11.05 -47.87
CA ASP A 45 -27.28 11.20 -47.70
C ASP A 45 -26.71 12.11 -48.81
N VAL A 46 -27.20 11.95 -50.04
CA VAL A 46 -26.76 12.78 -51.18
C VAL A 46 -27.26 14.22 -51.05
N GLU A 47 -28.51 14.43 -50.64
CA GLU A 47 -29.05 15.76 -50.36
C GLU A 47 -28.26 16.47 -49.24
N MET A 48 -27.92 15.75 -48.17
CA MET A 48 -27.10 16.29 -47.10
C MET A 48 -25.69 16.65 -47.59
N LEU A 49 -25.06 15.83 -48.42
CA LEU A 49 -23.75 16.13 -49.01
C LEU A 49 -23.79 17.38 -49.91
N GLN A 50 -24.86 17.59 -50.69
CA GLN A 50 -25.07 18.80 -51.49
C GLN A 50 -25.25 20.04 -50.60
N ALA A 51 -26.02 19.92 -49.52
CA ALA A 51 -26.20 20.99 -48.54
C ALA A 51 -24.86 21.37 -47.87
N VAL A 52 -24.08 20.37 -47.43
CA VAL A 52 -22.73 20.57 -46.87
C VAL A 52 -21.83 21.27 -47.89
N ALA A 53 -21.82 20.83 -49.16
CA ALA A 53 -21.00 21.45 -50.20
C ALA A 53 -21.34 22.94 -50.37
N THR A 54 -22.64 23.26 -50.47
CA THR A 54 -23.12 24.65 -50.59
C THR A 54 -22.70 25.52 -49.40
N LEU A 55 -22.82 25.00 -48.18
CA LEU A 55 -22.40 25.73 -46.98
C LEU A 55 -20.87 25.89 -46.93
N ARG A 56 -20.11 24.91 -47.41
CA ARG A 56 -18.65 25.00 -47.50
C ARG A 56 -18.20 26.08 -48.49
N GLU A 57 -18.93 26.32 -49.57
CA GLU A 57 -18.66 27.44 -50.50
C GLU A 57 -18.78 28.80 -49.80
N LEU A 58 -19.76 28.95 -48.89
CA LEU A 58 -19.91 30.14 -48.05
C LEU A 58 -18.94 30.18 -46.86
N SER A 59 -17.95 29.27 -46.85
CA SER A 59 -16.88 29.16 -45.87
C SER A 59 -17.36 28.86 -44.43
N PHE A 60 -18.49 28.18 -44.29
CA PHE A 60 -18.85 27.55 -43.01
C PHE A 60 -17.90 26.39 -42.71
N SER A 61 -17.48 26.24 -41.46
CA SER A 61 -16.66 25.13 -40.98
C SER A 61 -17.48 23.84 -40.82
N ILE A 62 -16.81 22.70 -40.77
CA ILE A 62 -17.47 21.40 -40.56
C ILE A 62 -18.15 21.35 -39.20
N ASP A 63 -17.53 21.92 -38.17
CA ASP A 63 -18.08 21.93 -36.81
C ASP A 63 -19.31 22.83 -36.69
N GLU A 64 -19.35 23.95 -37.40
CA GLU A 64 -20.55 24.79 -37.51
C GLU A 64 -21.70 24.02 -38.18
N ILE A 65 -21.43 23.33 -39.30
CA ILE A 65 -22.44 22.56 -40.02
C ILE A 65 -22.97 21.40 -39.15
N LEU A 66 -22.09 20.69 -38.43
CA LEU A 66 -22.49 19.67 -37.46
C LEU A 66 -23.34 20.26 -36.31
N THR A 67 -23.01 21.46 -35.85
CA THR A 67 -23.78 22.16 -34.81
C THR A 67 -25.16 22.55 -35.33
N MET A 68 -25.27 23.03 -36.57
CA MET A 68 -26.56 23.31 -37.22
C MET A 68 -27.42 22.04 -37.34
N GLN A 69 -26.80 20.90 -37.66
CA GLN A 69 -27.50 19.61 -37.79
C GLN A 69 -28.01 19.08 -36.44
N ARG A 70 -27.19 19.19 -35.38
CA ARG A 70 -27.54 18.71 -34.03
C ARG A 70 -28.50 19.65 -33.29
N THR A 71 -28.36 20.95 -33.53
CA THR A 71 -29.11 22.01 -32.84
C THR A 71 -29.62 23.03 -33.87
N PRO A 72 -30.75 22.74 -34.56
CA PRO A 72 -31.31 23.66 -35.56
C PRO A 72 -31.62 25.07 -35.02
N GLY A 73 -31.90 25.21 -33.73
CA GLY A 73 -32.09 26.50 -33.07
C GLY A 73 -30.85 27.41 -33.04
N ALA A 74 -29.65 26.88 -33.28
CA ALA A 74 -28.40 27.65 -33.37
C ALA A 74 -28.13 28.20 -34.78
N ILE A 75 -28.91 27.82 -35.79
CA ILE A 75 -28.70 28.28 -37.19
C ILE A 75 -28.69 29.80 -37.30
N PRO A 76 -29.63 30.57 -36.71
CA PRO A 76 -29.64 32.03 -36.85
C PRO A 76 -28.36 32.69 -36.35
N SER A 77 -27.86 32.30 -35.17
CA SER A 77 -26.65 32.90 -34.59
C SER A 77 -25.38 32.53 -35.35
N ILE A 78 -25.28 31.30 -35.87
CA ILE A 78 -24.13 30.89 -36.69
C ILE A 78 -24.11 31.64 -38.03
N VAL A 79 -25.27 31.83 -38.65
CA VAL A 79 -25.38 32.62 -39.90
C VAL A 79 -25.05 34.10 -39.65
N GLU A 80 -25.51 34.68 -38.55
CA GLU A 80 -25.17 36.06 -38.16
C GLU A 80 -23.66 36.21 -37.92
N ALA A 81 -23.04 35.31 -37.17
CA ALA A 81 -21.60 35.31 -36.94
C ALA A 81 -20.81 35.22 -38.25
N ARG A 82 -21.24 34.35 -39.19
CA ARG A 82 -20.61 34.24 -40.50
C ARG A 82 -20.79 35.49 -41.35
N ARG A 83 -21.97 36.12 -41.31
CA ARG A 83 -22.25 37.40 -41.99
C ARG A 83 -21.34 38.50 -41.47
N ASP A 84 -21.17 38.60 -40.15
CA ASP A 84 -20.30 39.60 -39.53
C ASP A 84 -18.82 39.37 -39.86
N ALA A 85 -18.36 38.12 -39.88
CA ALA A 85 -17.02 37.76 -40.32
C ALA A 85 -16.79 38.15 -41.79
N ALA A 86 -17.75 37.85 -42.67
CA ALA A 86 -17.69 38.22 -44.08
C ALA A 86 -17.70 39.75 -44.28
N ARG A 87 -18.51 40.49 -43.51
CA ARG A 87 -18.50 41.97 -43.50
C ARG A 87 -17.13 42.51 -43.10
N THR A 88 -16.55 41.98 -42.03
CA THR A 88 -15.22 42.40 -41.56
C THR A 88 -14.14 42.14 -42.60
N GLN A 89 -14.21 40.99 -43.29
CA GLN A 89 -13.29 40.65 -44.38
C GLN A 89 -13.47 41.61 -45.57
N HIS A 90 -14.72 41.93 -45.95
CA HIS A 90 -15.03 42.90 -47.00
C HIS A 90 -14.49 44.29 -46.65
N GLU A 91 -14.76 44.79 -45.43
CA GLU A 91 -14.23 46.07 -44.96
C GLU A 91 -12.70 46.09 -44.96
N THR A 92 -12.06 45.01 -44.54
CA THR A 92 -10.59 44.87 -44.54
C THR A 92 -10.04 44.91 -45.97
N ALA A 93 -10.68 44.20 -46.91
CA ALA A 93 -10.29 44.16 -48.31
C ALA A 93 -10.47 45.52 -48.99
N GLU A 94 -11.60 46.19 -48.78
CA GLU A 94 -11.87 47.55 -49.25
C GLU A 94 -10.85 48.54 -48.69
N ASN A 95 -10.53 48.45 -47.39
CA ASN A 95 -9.51 49.30 -46.77
C ASN A 95 -8.13 49.08 -47.40
N ALA A 96 -7.73 47.82 -47.61
CA ALA A 96 -6.48 47.50 -48.26
C ALA A 96 -6.45 48.05 -49.70
N TYR A 97 -7.53 47.87 -50.47
CA TYR A 97 -7.67 48.40 -51.81
C TYR A 97 -7.57 49.94 -51.83
N ALA A 98 -8.26 50.62 -50.93
CA ALA A 98 -8.24 52.08 -50.84
C ALA A 98 -6.87 52.63 -50.42
N VAL A 99 -6.13 51.93 -49.55
CA VAL A 99 -4.75 52.32 -49.20
C VAL A 99 -3.82 52.11 -50.39
N LEU A 100 -3.89 50.93 -51.03
CA LEU A 100 -3.06 50.60 -52.18
C LEU A 100 -3.32 51.52 -53.37
N GLY A 101 -4.58 51.91 -53.62
CA GLY A 101 -4.95 52.83 -54.70
C GLY A 101 -4.46 54.27 -54.51
N ARG A 102 -4.06 54.65 -53.29
CA ARG A 102 -3.48 55.98 -53.00
C ARG A 102 -1.95 56.01 -53.07
N LEU A 103 -1.31 54.86 -53.23
CA LEU A 103 0.15 54.77 -53.31
C LEU A 103 0.61 55.11 -54.73
N ASP A 104 1.53 56.07 -54.84
CA ASP A 104 2.37 56.21 -56.04
C ASP A 104 3.62 55.32 -55.85
N PRO A 105 3.79 54.26 -56.67
CA PRO A 105 4.93 53.35 -56.54
C PRO A 105 6.24 53.95 -57.06
N ASN A 106 6.21 55.09 -57.76
CA ASN A 106 7.42 55.66 -58.36
C ASN A 106 8.39 56.21 -57.29
N GLY A 107 9.67 55.88 -57.44
CA GLY A 107 10.73 56.37 -56.54
C GLY A 107 10.75 55.74 -55.14
N VAL A 108 10.29 54.50 -54.99
CA VAL A 108 10.48 53.68 -53.79
C VAL A 108 11.68 52.76 -54.01
N SER A 109 12.77 52.95 -53.25
CA SER A 109 14.03 52.21 -53.44
C SER A 109 14.15 50.93 -52.60
N ASP A 110 13.36 50.79 -51.53
CA ASP A 110 13.40 49.63 -50.63
C ASP A 110 12.09 49.40 -49.85
N VAL A 111 12.00 48.24 -49.18
CA VAL A 111 10.83 47.78 -48.42
C VAL A 111 10.50 48.71 -47.24
N THR A 112 11.51 49.34 -46.64
CA THR A 112 11.33 50.24 -45.50
C THR A 112 10.69 51.56 -45.95
N ALA A 113 11.12 52.10 -47.10
CA ALA A 113 10.54 53.27 -47.75
C ALA A 113 9.11 53.02 -48.21
N LEU A 114 8.80 51.81 -48.71
CA LEU A 114 7.43 51.41 -49.03
C LEU A 114 6.55 51.38 -47.77
N ALA A 115 7.02 50.75 -46.70
CA ALA A 115 6.28 50.65 -45.45
C ALA A 115 6.01 52.03 -44.81
N ALA A 116 6.93 52.98 -44.91
CA ALA A 116 6.72 54.36 -44.46
C ALA A 116 5.60 55.05 -45.25
N ARG A 117 5.61 54.94 -46.59
CA ARG A 117 4.54 55.51 -47.45
C ARG A 117 3.18 54.86 -47.22
N VAL A 118 3.14 53.55 -46.99
CA VAL A 118 1.90 52.83 -46.62
C VAL A 118 1.32 53.35 -45.31
N ARG A 119 2.17 53.63 -44.30
CA ARG A 119 1.72 54.21 -43.02
C ARG A 119 1.13 55.61 -43.20
N GLU A 120 1.76 56.42 -44.04
CA GLU A 120 1.28 57.78 -44.36
C GLU A 120 -0.06 57.74 -45.11
N ALA A 121 -0.18 56.92 -46.15
CA ALA A 121 -1.44 56.71 -46.88
C ALA A 121 -2.55 56.15 -45.99
N ALA A 122 -2.20 55.30 -45.00
CA ALA A 122 -3.12 54.75 -44.03
C ALA A 122 -3.50 55.72 -42.88
N ALA A 123 -2.95 56.93 -42.82
CA ALA A 123 -3.25 57.93 -41.79
C ALA A 123 -4.56 58.70 -42.05
N PHE A 124 -4.99 58.82 -43.31
CA PHE A 124 -6.25 59.50 -43.71
C PHE A 124 -7.48 58.58 -43.64
N ARG A 125 -7.76 57.98 -42.47
CA ARG A 125 -8.89 57.05 -42.31
C ARG A 125 -10.22 57.76 -42.03
N PRO A 126 -11.34 57.40 -42.68
CA PRO A 126 -12.63 57.39 -42.01
C PRO A 126 -12.65 56.21 -41.03
N HIS A 127 -12.92 56.46 -39.75
CA HIS A 127 -13.02 55.41 -38.74
C HIS A 127 -14.20 54.47 -39.05
N PRO A 128 -14.00 53.14 -39.22
CA PRO A 128 -15.12 52.21 -39.10
C PRO A 128 -15.64 52.32 -37.67
N THR A 129 -16.93 52.59 -37.50
CA THR A 129 -17.55 52.52 -36.17
C THR A 129 -17.40 51.10 -35.65
N PRO A 130 -16.88 50.89 -34.43
CA PRO A 130 -16.78 49.55 -33.88
C PRO A 130 -18.19 48.95 -33.84
N PRO A 131 -18.38 47.69 -34.26
CA PRO A 131 -19.67 47.04 -34.08
C PRO A 131 -20.05 47.14 -32.59
N PRO A 132 -21.33 47.40 -32.25
CA PRO A 132 -21.74 47.39 -30.85
C PRO A 132 -21.28 46.06 -30.25
N ARG A 133 -20.60 46.11 -29.09
CA ARG A 133 -20.22 44.89 -28.38
C ARG A 133 -21.47 44.02 -28.30
N PRO A 134 -21.42 42.74 -28.70
CA PRO A 134 -22.52 41.83 -28.40
C PRO A 134 -22.84 42.02 -26.92
N LYS A 135 -24.10 42.29 -26.57
CA LYS A 135 -24.49 42.26 -25.15
C LYS A 135 -24.14 40.85 -24.66
N GLU A 136 -23.10 40.72 -23.85
CA GLU A 136 -22.83 39.47 -23.13
C GLU A 136 -24.08 39.20 -22.30
N ILE A 137 -24.88 38.24 -22.75
CA ILE A 137 -26.04 37.78 -21.99
C ILE A 137 -25.46 36.88 -20.91
N ASN A 138 -25.14 37.48 -19.76
CA ASN A 138 -24.75 36.73 -18.59
C ASN A 138 -25.88 35.80 -18.17
N ASN A 139 -25.69 34.50 -18.38
CA ASN A 139 -26.62 33.45 -18.03
C ASN A 139 -26.11 32.54 -16.92
N SER A 140 -25.16 33.03 -16.11
CA SER A 140 -24.81 32.41 -14.83
C SER A 140 -26.05 32.28 -13.95
N GLY A 141 -26.08 31.28 -13.07
CA GLY A 141 -27.24 31.02 -12.21
C GLY A 141 -28.47 30.40 -12.88
N MET A 142 -28.44 30.13 -14.20
CA MET A 142 -29.55 29.51 -14.92
C MET A 142 -29.58 27.97 -14.86
N GLY A 143 -28.74 27.35 -14.02
CA GLY A 143 -28.60 25.90 -13.88
C GLY A 143 -28.21 25.23 -15.19
N ASP A 144 -28.91 24.15 -15.57
CA ASP A 144 -28.67 23.42 -16.82
C ASP A 144 -28.95 24.24 -18.09
N ARG A 145 -29.64 25.38 -17.96
CA ARG A 145 -29.91 26.32 -19.07
C ARG A 145 -28.75 27.29 -19.30
N CYS A 146 -27.75 27.32 -18.43
CA CYS A 146 -26.52 28.10 -18.62
C CYS A 146 -25.69 27.46 -19.75
N ASN A 147 -25.72 28.10 -20.93
CA ASN A 147 -24.99 27.62 -22.11
C ASN A 147 -23.59 28.24 -22.25
N GLN A 148 -23.21 29.17 -21.36
CA GLN A 148 -21.92 29.88 -21.39
C GLN A 148 -21.24 29.83 -20.02
N VAL A 149 -20.39 28.82 -19.85
CA VAL A 149 -19.40 28.79 -18.77
C VAL A 149 -18.05 29.18 -19.38
N PRO A 150 -17.39 30.25 -18.90
CA PRO A 150 -16.09 30.67 -19.40
C PRO A 150 -15.08 29.52 -19.38
N PHE A 151 -14.42 29.26 -20.52
CA PHE A 151 -13.45 28.17 -20.66
C PHE A 151 -12.35 28.23 -19.59
N GLU A 152 -11.90 29.44 -19.24
CA GLU A 152 -10.88 29.69 -18.21
C GLU A 152 -11.26 29.26 -16.79
N LEU A 153 -12.54 28.92 -16.55
CA LEU A 153 -13.04 28.46 -15.25
C LEU A 153 -13.22 26.94 -15.18
N LYS A 154 -13.50 26.29 -16.32
CA LYS A 154 -13.77 24.84 -16.40
C LYS A 154 -12.55 23.97 -16.09
N GLU A 155 -11.35 24.45 -16.38
CA GLU A 155 -10.12 23.67 -16.21
C GLU A 155 -9.40 23.91 -14.86
N LYS A 156 -9.98 24.74 -13.97
CA LYS A 156 -9.33 25.12 -12.71
C LYS A 156 -9.90 24.38 -11.53
N TRP A 157 -9.00 23.84 -10.70
CA TRP A 157 -9.33 23.23 -9.43
C TRP A 157 -9.97 24.24 -8.46
N ASN A 158 -11.04 23.83 -7.77
CA ASN A 158 -11.70 24.60 -6.73
C ASN A 158 -11.37 24.02 -5.35
N TRP A 159 -10.41 24.68 -4.67
CA TRP A 159 -9.98 24.29 -3.33
C TRP A 159 -11.08 24.42 -2.26
N GLY A 160 -11.99 25.39 -2.40
CA GLY A 160 -13.13 25.53 -1.48
C GLY A 160 -14.10 24.35 -1.58
N ALA A 161 -14.44 23.96 -2.81
CA ALA A 161 -15.31 22.82 -3.10
C ALA A 161 -14.68 21.48 -2.68
N PHE A 162 -13.35 21.35 -2.78
CA PHE A 162 -12.66 20.13 -2.38
C PHE A 162 -12.51 19.99 -0.86
N LEU A 163 -12.04 21.05 -0.18
CA LEU A 163 -11.69 20.99 1.24
C LEU A 163 -12.88 21.24 2.18
N MET A 164 -13.95 21.87 1.68
CA MET A 164 -15.17 22.14 2.44
C MET A 164 -16.43 21.91 1.59
N PRO A 165 -16.60 20.70 1.01
CA PRO A 165 -17.57 20.45 -0.05
C PRO A 165 -18.99 20.84 0.33
N VAL A 166 -19.47 20.39 1.49
CA VAL A 166 -20.85 20.63 1.93
C VAL A 166 -21.11 22.13 2.16
N ILE A 167 -20.24 22.80 2.93
CA ILE A 167 -20.42 24.22 3.30
C ILE A 167 -20.27 25.10 2.06
N TRP A 168 -19.25 24.84 1.25
CA TRP A 168 -19.04 25.54 -0.03
C TRP A 168 -20.20 25.29 -0.99
N GLY A 169 -20.70 24.06 -1.08
CA GLY A 169 -21.80 23.68 -1.97
C GLY A 169 -23.10 24.38 -1.60
N LEU A 170 -23.46 24.41 -0.32
CA LEU A 170 -24.63 25.17 0.16
C LEU A 170 -24.52 26.66 -0.17
N ALA A 171 -23.35 27.27 0.02
CA ALA A 171 -23.14 28.69 -0.25
C ALA A 171 -23.16 29.04 -1.75
N ASN A 172 -22.86 28.08 -2.64
CA ASN A 172 -22.86 28.27 -4.09
C ASN A 172 -24.06 27.59 -4.79
N HIS A 173 -25.06 27.16 -4.01
CA HIS A 173 -26.28 26.49 -4.51
C HIS A 173 -26.01 25.18 -5.26
N VAL A 174 -24.92 24.49 -4.94
CA VAL A 174 -24.52 23.17 -5.45
C VAL A 174 -24.89 22.10 -4.42
N TYR A 175 -26.17 21.77 -4.32
CA TYR A 175 -26.70 20.82 -3.32
C TYR A 175 -26.22 19.37 -3.53
N GLN A 176 -25.70 19.05 -4.72
CA GLN A 176 -25.00 17.79 -4.97
C GLN A 176 -23.84 17.56 -4.00
N ALA A 177 -23.29 18.62 -3.40
CA ALA A 177 -22.27 18.48 -2.37
C ALA A 177 -22.72 17.74 -1.10
N LEU A 178 -24.03 17.55 -0.88
CA LEU A 178 -24.56 16.73 0.21
C LEU A 178 -24.21 15.24 0.06
N TRP A 179 -23.86 14.76 -1.15
CA TRP A 179 -23.32 13.41 -1.34
C TRP A 179 -22.03 13.18 -0.55
N CYS A 180 -21.33 14.25 -0.14
CA CYS A 180 -20.17 14.16 0.74
C CYS A 180 -20.48 13.64 2.17
N PHE A 181 -21.76 13.54 2.56
CA PHE A 181 -22.15 12.87 3.81
C PHE A 181 -22.17 11.34 3.73
N VAL A 182 -22.21 10.77 2.53
CA VAL A 182 -22.24 9.31 2.36
C VAL A 182 -20.81 8.78 2.47
N PRO A 183 -20.51 7.83 3.36
CA PRO A 183 -19.17 7.25 3.46
C PRO A 183 -18.69 6.67 2.13
N ILE A 184 -17.38 6.73 1.85
CA ILE A 184 -16.71 6.29 0.61
C ILE A 184 -17.12 7.11 -0.63
N ILE A 185 -18.40 7.19 -0.96
CA ILE A 185 -18.92 8.02 -2.05
C ILE A 185 -18.49 9.47 -1.84
N GLY A 186 -18.68 9.99 -0.63
CA GLY A 186 -18.36 11.36 -0.30
C GLY A 186 -16.88 11.71 -0.40
N PHE A 187 -15.99 10.73 -0.16
CA PHE A 187 -14.56 10.90 -0.36
C PHE A 187 -14.24 11.12 -1.83
N PHE A 188 -14.73 10.27 -2.75
CA PHE A 188 -14.50 10.48 -4.18
C PHE A 188 -15.25 11.70 -4.73
N TYR A 189 -16.44 11.99 -4.18
CA TYR A 189 -17.26 13.12 -4.59
C TYR A 189 -16.60 14.46 -4.26
N SER A 190 -15.80 14.56 -3.20
CA SER A 190 -15.06 15.78 -2.90
C SER A 190 -14.03 16.11 -3.99
N PHE A 191 -13.35 15.11 -4.57
CA PHE A 191 -12.44 15.31 -5.71
C PHE A 191 -13.21 15.72 -6.97
N TYR A 192 -14.38 15.11 -7.20
CA TYR A 192 -15.25 15.50 -8.30
C TYR A 192 -15.67 16.97 -8.21
N LEU A 193 -16.07 17.42 -7.01
CA LEU A 193 -16.36 18.82 -6.71
C LEU A 193 -15.11 19.72 -6.79
N GLY A 194 -13.93 19.21 -6.44
CA GLY A 194 -12.66 19.92 -6.64
C GLY A 194 -12.42 20.21 -8.12
N ALA A 195 -12.64 19.23 -9.00
CA ALA A 195 -12.44 19.37 -10.44
C ALA A 195 -13.52 20.24 -11.12
N HIS A 196 -14.80 20.05 -10.76
CA HIS A 196 -15.94 20.67 -11.46
C HIS A 196 -16.63 21.79 -10.67
N GLY A 197 -16.17 22.10 -9.46
CA GLY A 197 -16.84 23.05 -8.56
C GLY A 197 -16.96 24.45 -9.15
N ASN A 198 -15.97 24.91 -9.92
CA ASN A 198 -16.07 26.22 -10.58
C ASN A 198 -17.19 26.26 -11.62
N GLU A 199 -17.38 25.17 -12.38
CA GLU A 199 -18.47 25.05 -13.33
C GLU A 199 -19.84 25.02 -12.63
N PHE A 200 -19.98 24.20 -11.58
CA PHE A 200 -21.23 24.11 -10.84
C PHE A 200 -21.62 25.43 -10.16
N ALA A 201 -20.67 26.09 -9.49
CA ALA A 201 -20.94 27.38 -8.85
C ALA A 201 -21.30 28.48 -9.85
N TRP A 202 -20.73 28.44 -11.06
CA TRP A 202 -21.09 29.37 -12.13
C TRP A 202 -22.50 29.11 -12.69
N LYS A 203 -22.87 27.84 -12.84
CA LYS A 203 -24.20 27.46 -13.35
C LYS A 203 -25.32 27.73 -12.36
N HIS A 204 -25.10 27.51 -11.06
CA HIS A 204 -26.17 27.53 -10.05
C HIS A 204 -26.28 28.83 -9.24
N HIS A 205 -25.31 29.74 -9.36
CA HIS A 205 -25.34 31.06 -8.73
C HIS A 205 -25.09 32.17 -9.76
N TYR A 206 -25.77 33.31 -9.63
CA TYR A 206 -25.60 34.45 -10.52
C TYR A 206 -24.37 35.27 -10.11
N TRP A 207 -23.58 35.70 -11.08
CA TRP A 207 -22.33 36.45 -10.88
C TRP A 207 -22.28 37.63 -11.83
N GLU A 208 -21.99 38.86 -11.39
CA GLU A 208 -22.00 40.02 -12.29
C GLU A 208 -20.86 39.97 -13.32
N SER A 209 -19.72 39.39 -12.94
CA SER A 209 -18.58 39.18 -13.83
C SER A 209 -17.69 37.99 -13.43
N VAL A 210 -16.80 37.57 -14.33
CA VAL A 210 -15.80 36.52 -14.07
C VAL A 210 -14.82 36.93 -12.98
N GLU A 211 -14.46 38.22 -12.91
CA GLU A 211 -13.57 38.75 -11.88
C GLU A 211 -14.21 38.69 -10.49
N GLU A 212 -15.50 39.01 -10.39
CA GLU A 212 -16.24 38.92 -9.15
C GLU A 212 -16.24 37.47 -8.63
N PHE A 213 -16.59 36.51 -9.50
CA PHE A 213 -16.56 35.09 -9.18
C PHE A 213 -15.19 34.65 -8.66
N ARG A 214 -14.11 34.98 -9.39
CA ARG A 214 -12.74 34.63 -9.01
C ARG A 214 -12.36 35.20 -7.64
N ARG A 215 -12.78 36.43 -7.34
CA ARG A 215 -12.52 37.06 -6.04
C ARG A 215 -13.19 36.29 -4.90
N VAL A 216 -14.43 35.85 -5.08
CA VAL A 216 -15.15 35.06 -4.07
C VAL A 216 -14.56 33.66 -3.92
N GLN A 217 -14.27 32.96 -5.03
CA GLN A 217 -13.67 31.62 -4.97
C GLN A 217 -12.26 31.63 -4.37
N ARG A 218 -11.47 32.69 -4.57
CA ARG A 218 -10.17 32.85 -3.88
C ARG A 218 -10.33 32.98 -2.37
N LYS A 219 -11.32 33.72 -1.88
CA LYS A 219 -11.61 33.80 -0.43
C LYS A 219 -11.99 32.43 0.12
N TRP A 220 -12.85 31.69 -0.60
CA TRP A 220 -13.19 30.32 -0.25
C TRP A 220 -11.96 29.41 -0.16
N ALA A 221 -11.06 29.46 -1.14
CA ALA A 221 -9.83 28.68 -1.12
C ALA A 221 -8.96 29.01 0.11
N VAL A 222 -8.74 30.29 0.41
CA VAL A 222 -7.93 30.73 1.55
C VAL A 222 -8.55 30.24 2.87
N TRP A 223 -9.85 30.47 3.09
CA TRP A 223 -10.53 30.02 4.30
C TRP A 223 -10.51 28.50 4.46
N ALA A 224 -10.78 27.76 3.38
CA ALA A 224 -10.80 26.31 3.42
C ALA A 224 -9.43 25.72 3.75
N ILE A 225 -8.36 26.28 3.20
CA ILE A 225 -6.98 25.87 3.52
C ILE A 225 -6.66 26.19 4.98
N CYS A 226 -6.87 27.43 5.44
CA CYS A 226 -6.54 27.83 6.81
C CYS A 226 -7.27 26.99 7.86
N ILE A 227 -8.56 26.73 7.66
CA ILE A 227 -9.37 25.92 8.59
C ILE A 227 -8.87 24.48 8.62
N ASN A 228 -8.63 23.86 7.45
CA ASN A 228 -8.14 22.48 7.40
C ASN A 228 -6.74 22.33 8.00
N VAL A 229 -5.85 23.31 7.80
CA VAL A 229 -4.53 23.34 8.46
C VAL A 229 -4.67 23.44 9.98
N ALA A 230 -5.59 24.27 10.49
CA ALA A 230 -5.84 24.39 11.93
C ALA A 230 -6.41 23.09 12.52
N ILE A 231 -7.33 22.43 11.83
CA ILE A 231 -7.88 21.12 12.23
C ILE A 231 -6.77 20.06 12.24
N LEU A 232 -5.93 20.01 11.21
CA LEU A 232 -4.79 19.10 11.15
C LEU A 232 -3.81 19.35 12.30
N ALA A 233 -3.48 20.61 12.58
CA ALA A 233 -2.60 20.97 13.70
C ALA A 233 -3.19 20.56 15.05
N LEU A 234 -4.50 20.71 15.25
CA LEU A 234 -5.19 20.25 16.45
C LEU A 234 -5.12 18.73 16.58
N TYR A 235 -5.42 17.99 15.51
CA TYR A 235 -5.35 16.53 15.49
C TYR A 235 -3.95 15.99 15.76
N VAL A 236 -2.93 16.59 15.12
CA VAL A 236 -1.53 16.23 15.37
C VAL A 236 -1.14 16.57 16.82
N GLY A 237 -1.58 17.73 17.34
CA GLY A 237 -1.33 18.12 18.72
C GLY A 237 -1.93 17.13 19.73
N THR A 238 -3.19 16.71 19.54
CA THR A 238 -3.83 15.73 20.41
C THR A 238 -3.15 14.37 20.31
N ALA A 239 -2.81 13.89 19.12
CA ALA A 239 -2.08 12.64 18.91
C ALA A 239 -0.69 12.64 19.56
N ILE A 240 0.05 13.77 19.47
CA ILE A 240 1.34 13.92 20.16
C ILE A 240 1.14 13.89 21.68
N SER A 241 0.13 14.60 22.21
CA SER A 241 -0.14 14.60 23.64
C SER A 241 -0.54 13.23 24.18
N SER A 242 -1.39 12.49 23.46
CA SER A 242 -1.81 11.14 23.86
C SER A 242 -0.65 10.16 23.81
N ASN A 243 0.22 10.27 22.79
CA ASN A 243 1.40 9.43 22.69
C ASN A 243 2.42 9.73 23.81
N ARG A 244 2.60 11.02 24.17
CA ARG A 244 3.44 11.39 25.32
C ARG A 244 2.86 10.84 26.63
N ALA A 245 1.56 10.97 26.85
CA ALA A 245 0.90 10.43 28.02
C ALA A 245 0.99 8.89 28.10
N ALA A 246 0.81 8.19 26.97
CA ALA A 246 0.95 6.74 26.89
C ALA A 246 2.38 6.29 27.23
N LYS A 247 3.40 6.95 26.65
CA LYS A 247 4.81 6.66 26.95
C LYS A 247 5.18 6.94 28.40
N GLN A 248 4.59 7.97 29.01
CA GLN A 248 4.78 8.25 30.43
C GLN A 248 4.16 7.17 31.30
N ALA A 249 2.95 6.71 30.98
CA ALA A 249 2.28 5.62 31.70
C ALA A 249 3.05 4.30 31.58
N GLU A 250 3.59 3.99 30.39
CA GLU A 250 4.44 2.83 30.14
C GLU A 250 5.73 2.89 30.97
N LEU A 251 6.44 4.03 30.98
CA LEU A 251 7.65 4.20 31.80
C LEU A 251 7.37 4.03 33.30
N ILE A 252 6.24 4.55 33.78
CA ILE A 252 5.80 4.37 35.17
C ILE A 252 5.56 2.89 35.46
N TYR A 253 4.87 2.19 34.56
CA TYR A 253 4.59 0.76 34.69
C TYR A 253 5.88 -0.05 34.79
N GLU A 254 6.80 0.13 33.84
CA GLU A 254 8.09 -0.56 33.79
C GLU A 254 8.95 -0.27 35.02
N THR A 255 9.02 0.99 35.45
CA THR A 255 9.80 1.38 36.63
C THR A 255 9.24 0.73 37.90
N ARG A 256 7.91 0.72 38.06
CA ARG A 256 7.26 0.06 39.20
C ARG A 256 7.42 -1.45 39.12
N LEU A 257 7.28 -2.05 37.94
CA LEU A 257 7.48 -3.48 37.72
C LEU A 257 8.90 -3.90 38.09
N ALA A 258 9.92 -3.14 37.69
CA ALA A 258 11.32 -3.43 38.05
C ALA A 258 11.58 -3.32 39.56
N ALA A 259 11.05 -2.29 40.23
CA ALA A 259 11.13 -2.19 41.69
C ALA A 259 10.43 -3.37 42.38
N LEU A 260 9.31 -3.81 41.79
CA LEU A 260 8.58 -4.98 42.26
C LEU A 260 9.39 -6.29 42.03
N GLU A 261 9.98 -6.48 40.86
CA GLU A 261 10.84 -7.63 40.60
C GLU A 261 12.04 -7.70 41.57
N GLU A 262 12.63 -6.56 41.92
CA GLU A 262 13.71 -6.52 42.90
C GLU A 262 13.21 -6.83 44.31
N SER A 263 12.05 -6.29 44.70
CA SER A 263 11.52 -6.55 46.04
C SER A 263 11.06 -7.99 46.22
N ILE A 264 10.47 -8.66 45.20
CA ILE A 264 10.08 -10.08 45.32
C ILE A 264 11.31 -10.99 45.47
N LYS A 265 12.42 -10.68 44.78
CA LYS A 265 13.68 -11.43 44.90
C LYS A 265 14.21 -11.46 46.34
N SER A 266 13.86 -10.48 47.18
CA SER A 266 14.29 -10.41 48.58
C SER A 266 13.44 -11.24 49.56
N THR A 267 12.34 -11.85 49.12
CA THR A 267 11.39 -12.47 50.06
C THR A 267 11.76 -13.92 50.39
N PRO A 268 11.36 -14.43 51.57
CA PRO A 268 11.67 -15.80 51.97
C PRO A 268 11.15 -16.85 50.98
N GLU A 269 9.96 -16.66 50.41
CA GLU A 269 9.34 -17.58 49.45
C GLU A 269 10.12 -17.64 48.15
N TRP A 270 10.63 -16.50 47.67
CA TRP A 270 11.50 -16.48 46.49
C TRP A 270 12.84 -17.14 46.78
N GLN A 271 13.44 -16.82 47.92
CA GLN A 271 14.73 -17.38 48.34
C GLN A 271 14.63 -18.89 48.50
N GLU A 272 13.59 -19.42 49.15
CA GLU A 272 13.38 -20.86 49.31
C GLU A 272 13.29 -21.59 47.95
N LEU A 273 12.64 -20.99 46.95
CA LEU A 273 12.51 -21.59 45.61
C LEU A 273 13.79 -21.47 44.76
N THR A 274 14.56 -20.40 44.96
CA THR A 274 15.71 -20.06 44.10
C THR A 274 17.07 -20.28 44.77
N GLU A 275 17.11 -20.67 46.04
CA GLU A 275 18.35 -20.90 46.78
C GLU A 275 19.21 -21.95 46.06
N GLY A 276 20.49 -21.61 45.85
CA GLY A 276 21.45 -22.45 45.12
C GLY A 276 21.25 -22.49 43.60
N ARG A 277 20.24 -21.80 43.05
CA ARG A 277 19.95 -21.74 41.61
C ARG A 277 20.41 -20.42 40.99
N ALA A 278 20.99 -20.48 39.80
CA ALA A 278 21.29 -19.30 39.01
C ALA A 278 20.10 -18.88 38.12
N GLU A 279 19.97 -17.58 37.87
CA GLU A 279 18.97 -17.05 36.95
C GLU A 279 19.30 -17.46 35.51
N TRP A 280 18.30 -17.97 34.79
CA TRP A 280 18.40 -18.41 33.41
C TRP A 280 17.96 -17.28 32.47
N THR A 281 18.93 -16.60 31.87
CA THR A 281 18.69 -15.51 30.91
C THR A 281 18.83 -15.99 29.46
N ASP A 282 18.37 -15.18 28.52
CA ASP A 282 18.51 -15.46 27.09
C ASP A 282 19.99 -15.53 26.64
N GLU A 283 20.86 -14.70 27.21
CA GLU A 283 22.31 -14.79 26.97
C GLU A 283 22.87 -16.13 27.44
N ARG A 284 22.50 -16.57 28.64
CA ARG A 284 22.96 -17.85 29.19
C ARG A 284 22.44 -19.03 28.36
N ALA A 285 21.19 -18.97 27.91
CA ALA A 285 20.63 -20.00 27.03
C ALA A 285 21.39 -20.09 25.71
N ARG A 286 21.80 -18.94 25.14
CA ARG A 286 22.63 -18.90 23.94
C ARG A 286 24.02 -19.47 24.19
N GLU A 287 24.70 -19.04 25.26
CA GLU A 287 26.02 -19.55 25.62
C GLU A 287 26.03 -21.05 25.88
N ALA A 288 25.04 -21.57 26.61
CA ALA A 288 24.91 -22.99 26.90
C ALA A 288 24.69 -23.82 25.63
N PHE A 289 23.88 -23.33 24.69
CA PHE A 289 23.62 -24.01 23.41
C PHE A 289 24.80 -23.92 22.44
N ASP A 290 25.51 -22.79 22.42
CA ASP A 290 26.68 -22.57 21.56
C ASP A 290 27.95 -23.28 22.11
N ALA A 291 27.95 -23.69 23.38
CA ALA A 291 29.06 -24.44 23.99
C ALA A 291 29.26 -25.84 23.40
N PHE A 292 28.26 -26.37 22.68
CA PHE A 292 28.38 -27.66 22.04
C PHE A 292 29.19 -27.58 20.73
N PRO A 293 30.20 -28.44 20.54
CA PRO A 293 31.12 -28.36 19.40
C PRO A 293 30.49 -28.81 18.07
N SER A 294 29.37 -29.54 18.11
CA SER A 294 28.68 -30.04 16.92
C SER A 294 27.20 -30.31 17.20
N GLU A 295 26.42 -30.54 16.15
CA GLU A 295 25.04 -31.01 16.27
C GLU A 295 24.94 -32.40 16.90
N GLN A 296 25.83 -33.32 16.53
CA GLN A 296 25.89 -34.65 17.14
C GLN A 296 26.10 -34.57 18.66
N ALA A 297 27.03 -33.73 19.12
CA ALA A 297 27.28 -33.54 20.55
C ALA A 297 26.06 -32.98 21.30
N ARG A 298 25.22 -32.17 20.63
CA ARG A 298 23.94 -31.69 21.19
C ARG A 298 22.92 -32.80 21.30
N GLN A 299 22.73 -33.55 20.22
CA GLN A 299 21.79 -34.68 20.18
C GLN A 299 22.19 -35.75 21.21
N ASP A 300 23.48 -36.03 21.35
CA ASP A 300 24.00 -36.99 22.33
C ASP A 300 23.75 -36.56 23.78
N ALA A 301 23.67 -35.25 24.02
CA ALA A 301 23.32 -34.67 25.31
C ALA A 301 21.79 -34.49 25.50
N GLY A 302 20.97 -34.89 24.52
CA GLY A 302 19.52 -34.70 24.55
C GLY A 302 19.10 -33.24 24.41
N VAL A 303 19.81 -32.46 23.60
CA VAL A 303 19.52 -31.05 23.30
C VAL A 303 19.12 -30.91 21.83
N PHE A 304 17.84 -30.70 21.55
CA PHE A 304 17.32 -30.51 20.19
C PHE A 304 17.03 -29.04 19.88
N ASN A 305 16.78 -28.23 20.91
CA ASN A 305 16.62 -26.79 20.80
C ASN A 305 17.30 -26.06 21.97
N ARG A 306 17.33 -24.72 21.89
CA ARG A 306 18.01 -23.88 22.90
C ARG A 306 17.38 -23.96 24.29
N SER A 307 16.08 -24.19 24.39
CA SER A 307 15.39 -24.27 25.67
C SER A 307 15.68 -25.58 26.42
N ASP A 308 16.11 -26.63 25.73
CA ASP A 308 16.44 -27.92 26.34
C ASP A 308 17.62 -27.82 27.31
N THR A 309 18.57 -26.93 27.04
CA THR A 309 19.75 -26.74 27.89
C THR A 309 19.41 -26.27 29.30
N PHE A 310 18.21 -25.68 29.50
CA PHE A 310 17.71 -25.30 30.83
C PHE A 310 17.51 -26.50 31.76
N TYR A 311 17.22 -27.67 31.20
CA TYR A 311 16.84 -28.88 31.95
C TYR A 311 18.01 -29.86 32.17
N LEU A 312 19.18 -29.61 31.57
CA LEU A 312 20.35 -30.51 31.65
C LEU A 312 20.88 -30.67 33.07
N GLU A 313 20.87 -29.59 33.84
CA GLU A 313 21.29 -29.58 35.23
C GLU A 313 20.05 -29.39 36.11
N PRO A 314 19.41 -30.49 36.56
CA PRO A 314 18.26 -30.37 37.44
C PRO A 314 18.72 -29.65 38.70
N ASP A 315 17.91 -28.68 39.12
CA ASP A 315 18.16 -27.87 40.30
C ASP A 315 19.29 -26.84 40.23
N ALA A 316 19.86 -26.58 39.05
CA ALA A 316 20.85 -25.52 38.89
C ALA A 316 20.26 -24.16 38.55
N TYR A 317 19.07 -24.12 37.95
CA TYR A 317 18.52 -22.89 37.34
C TYR A 317 17.07 -22.60 37.71
N TYR A 318 16.73 -21.32 37.69
CA TYR A 318 15.36 -20.80 37.63
C TYR A 318 15.22 -19.78 36.48
N GLN A 319 14.03 -19.66 35.91
CA GLN A 319 13.71 -18.68 34.87
C GLN A 319 12.44 -17.92 35.23
N VAL A 320 12.46 -16.60 35.12
CA VAL A 320 11.24 -15.78 35.23
C VAL A 320 10.49 -15.86 33.89
N LEU A 321 9.30 -16.45 33.90
CA LEU A 321 8.49 -16.61 32.68
C LEU A 321 7.65 -15.37 32.39
N ARG A 322 7.09 -14.77 33.44
CA ARG A 322 6.29 -13.55 33.36
C ARG A 322 6.16 -12.92 34.73
N SER A 323 6.29 -11.60 34.78
CA SER A 323 5.86 -10.74 35.87
C SER A 323 4.73 -9.83 35.39
N SER A 324 3.81 -9.49 36.27
CA SER A 324 2.82 -8.45 36.01
C SER A 324 2.21 -7.95 37.31
N PHE A 325 1.74 -6.70 37.32
CA PHE A 325 0.87 -6.21 38.39
C PHE A 325 -0.44 -5.66 37.83
N THR A 326 -1.48 -5.75 38.66
CA THR A 326 -2.78 -5.13 38.43
C THR A 326 -3.06 -4.17 39.57
N GLU A 327 -3.23 -2.88 39.27
CA GLU A 327 -3.64 -1.87 40.27
C GLU A 327 -5.17 -1.88 40.44
N PHE A 328 -5.64 -1.87 41.69
CA PHE A 328 -7.06 -1.72 42.01
C PHE A 328 -7.32 -0.34 42.62
N GLY A 329 -7.77 0.64 41.81
CA GLY A 329 -8.14 1.98 42.28
C GLY A 329 -8.53 2.97 41.18
N LYS A 330 -9.41 3.93 41.47
CA LYS A 330 -9.80 5.02 40.54
C LYS A 330 -8.86 6.23 40.68
N GLY A 331 -8.06 6.52 39.66
CA GLY A 331 -7.29 7.77 39.57
C GLY A 331 -5.97 7.58 38.82
N GLN A 332 -5.39 8.65 38.27
CA GLN A 332 -4.03 8.62 37.72
C GLN A 332 -3.07 8.47 38.89
N ASN A 333 -2.59 7.26 39.17
CA ASN A 333 -2.01 6.93 40.48
C ASN A 333 -0.52 7.27 40.62
N ALA A 334 0.16 7.77 39.59
CA ALA A 334 1.60 8.00 39.63
C ALA A 334 2.00 9.21 38.78
N ALA A 335 2.81 10.10 39.37
CA ALA A 335 3.44 11.24 38.74
C ALA A 335 4.97 11.07 38.80
N ILE A 336 5.68 11.46 37.74
CA ILE A 336 7.15 11.47 37.74
C ILE A 336 7.61 12.84 38.25
N ALA A 337 8.29 12.86 39.40
CA ALA A 337 8.89 14.08 39.93
C ALA A 337 10.05 14.55 39.02
N PRO A 338 10.40 15.85 39.02
CA PRO A 338 11.46 16.40 38.15
C PRO A 338 12.84 15.73 38.29
N ASN A 339 13.08 15.02 39.40
CA ASN A 339 14.29 14.25 39.67
C ASN A 339 14.20 12.78 39.19
N GLY A 340 13.13 12.39 38.50
CA GLY A 340 12.91 11.05 37.96
C GLY A 340 12.27 10.07 38.96
N VAL A 341 12.02 10.49 40.20
CA VAL A 341 11.37 9.63 41.21
C VAL A 341 9.87 9.54 40.92
N VAL A 342 9.32 8.33 40.92
CA VAL A 342 7.87 8.12 40.80
C VAL A 342 7.22 8.42 42.15
N VAL A 343 6.24 9.32 42.14
CA VAL A 343 5.44 9.71 43.31
C VAL A 343 4.01 9.26 43.06
N PHE A 344 3.49 8.41 43.94
CA PHE A 344 2.10 7.98 43.86
C PHE A 344 1.19 9.00 44.55
N ASP A 345 0.13 9.46 43.87
CA ASP A 345 -0.74 10.55 44.36
C ASP A 345 -1.50 10.17 45.65
N ASP A 346 -1.74 8.87 45.86
CA ASP A 346 -2.35 8.33 47.07
C ASP A 346 -1.68 7.00 47.42
N ALA A 347 -0.55 7.10 48.13
CA ALA A 347 0.24 5.97 48.61
C ALA A 347 -0.61 4.94 49.36
N ASP A 348 -1.58 5.40 50.17
CA ASP A 348 -2.38 4.54 51.03
C ASP A 348 -3.47 3.73 50.27
N LYS A 349 -3.70 3.99 48.97
CA LYS A 349 -4.76 3.33 48.18
C LYS A 349 -4.27 2.50 47.00
N ALA A 350 -2.97 2.47 46.73
CA ALA A 350 -2.40 1.71 45.62
C ALA A 350 -2.23 0.23 45.98
N HIS A 351 -3.32 -0.48 46.27
CA HIS A 351 -3.29 -1.95 46.34
C HIS A 351 -3.10 -2.51 44.93
N ALA A 352 -1.90 -3.00 44.64
CA ALA A 352 -1.61 -3.72 43.42
C ALA A 352 -1.41 -5.21 43.74
N VAL A 353 -2.08 -6.07 42.98
CA VAL A 353 -1.79 -7.51 43.02
C VAL A 353 -0.72 -7.77 41.98
N TYR A 354 0.44 -8.19 42.43
CA TYR A 354 1.52 -8.63 41.55
C TYR A 354 1.54 -10.15 41.48
N SER A 355 1.83 -10.64 40.29
CA SER A 355 2.05 -12.05 40.00
C SER A 355 3.37 -12.22 39.27
N CYS A 356 4.19 -13.14 39.76
CA CYS A 356 5.38 -13.61 39.07
C CYS A 356 5.30 -15.12 38.92
N ARG A 357 5.54 -15.59 37.70
CA ARG A 357 5.64 -17.00 37.39
C ARG A 357 7.09 -17.34 37.12
N ILE A 358 7.61 -18.31 37.86
CA ILE A 358 8.95 -18.85 37.66
C ILE A 358 8.90 -20.31 37.25
N ALA A 359 9.87 -20.71 36.43
CA ALA A 359 10.16 -22.09 36.12
C ALA A 359 11.46 -22.50 36.79
N LEU A 360 11.51 -23.73 37.31
CA LEU A 360 12.72 -24.35 37.82
C LEU A 360 13.23 -25.38 36.80
N SER A 361 14.54 -25.54 36.71
CA SER A 361 15.23 -26.52 35.84
C SER A 361 14.82 -27.98 36.08
N ASN A 362 14.24 -28.29 37.24
CA ASN A 362 13.65 -29.61 37.54
C ASN A 362 12.21 -29.79 36.98
N GLY A 363 11.73 -28.81 36.21
CA GLY A 363 10.42 -28.80 35.56
C GLY A 363 9.29 -28.16 36.36
N GLU A 364 9.51 -27.75 37.61
CA GLU A 364 8.46 -27.12 38.42
C GLU A 364 8.11 -25.71 37.95
N ILE A 365 6.82 -25.38 38.04
CA ILE A 365 6.29 -24.05 37.73
C ILE A 365 5.60 -23.51 38.96
N TRP A 366 6.06 -22.36 39.41
CA TRP A 366 5.56 -21.71 40.62
C TRP A 366 4.96 -20.35 40.27
N ASP A 367 3.76 -20.11 40.76
CA ASP A 367 3.09 -18.82 40.74
C ASP A 367 3.25 -18.16 42.11
N LEU A 368 3.99 -17.06 42.16
CA LEU A 368 4.12 -16.20 43.32
C LEU A 368 3.17 -15.02 43.15
N THR A 369 2.18 -14.93 44.04
CA THR A 369 1.20 -13.83 44.07
C THR A 369 1.24 -13.13 45.40
N GLY A 370 1.17 -11.80 45.42
CA GLY A 370 1.15 -11.03 46.66
C GLY A 370 0.60 -9.62 46.48
N ASP A 371 0.43 -8.95 47.62
CA ASP A 371 0.03 -7.55 47.69
C ASP A 371 1.28 -6.67 47.64
N ALA A 372 1.25 -5.61 46.82
CA ALA A 372 2.27 -4.58 46.81
C ALA A 372 1.80 -3.32 47.55
N ASP A 373 2.66 -2.76 48.39
CA ASP A 373 2.43 -1.47 49.05
C ASP A 373 2.78 -0.28 48.13
N ALA A 374 2.63 0.93 48.68
CA ALA A 374 2.95 2.18 48.00
C ALA A 374 4.43 2.32 47.58
N ASP A 375 5.32 1.72 48.36
CA ASP A 375 6.77 1.76 48.17
C ASP A 375 7.24 0.62 47.24
N ALA A 376 6.31 -0.07 46.57
CA ALA A 376 6.56 -1.24 45.75
C ALA A 376 7.22 -2.40 46.52
N ARG A 377 6.91 -2.52 47.81
CA ARG A 377 7.33 -3.66 48.64
C ARG A 377 6.26 -4.72 48.70
N PHE A 378 6.70 -5.97 48.64
CA PHE A 378 5.80 -7.12 48.69
C PHE A 378 5.43 -7.50 50.10
N THR A 379 4.15 -7.81 50.25
CA THR A 379 3.57 -8.37 51.45
C THR A 379 2.58 -9.48 51.08
N ASN A 380 2.29 -10.38 52.02
CA ASN A 380 1.31 -11.46 51.85
C ASN A 380 1.57 -12.39 50.65
N ILE A 381 2.83 -12.76 50.43
CA ILE A 381 3.20 -13.60 49.29
C ILE A 381 2.67 -15.02 49.51
N THR A 382 2.11 -15.57 48.45
CA THR A 382 1.74 -16.98 48.34
C THR A 382 2.47 -17.56 47.14
N ALA A 383 3.29 -18.58 47.37
CA ALA A 383 3.88 -19.40 46.31
C ALA A 383 3.01 -20.65 46.10
N THR A 384 2.50 -20.83 44.89
CA THR A 384 1.64 -21.97 44.53
C THR A 384 2.25 -22.74 43.37
N LEU A 385 2.41 -24.06 43.53
CA LEU A 385 2.86 -24.94 42.46
C LEU A 385 1.74 -25.15 41.41
N ASP A 386 2.02 -24.80 40.15
CA ASP A 386 1.17 -25.14 39.02
C ASP A 386 1.42 -26.61 38.63
N THR A 387 0.67 -27.51 39.27
CA THR A 387 0.83 -28.97 39.11
C THR A 387 0.60 -29.43 37.67
N LYS A 388 -0.29 -28.75 36.93
CA LYS A 388 -0.60 -29.10 35.54
C LYS A 388 0.57 -28.74 34.64
N GLN A 389 1.03 -27.49 34.66
CA GLN A 389 2.18 -27.10 33.82
C GLN A 389 3.47 -27.82 34.22
N THR A 390 3.65 -28.11 35.52
CA THR A 390 4.78 -28.91 35.99
C THR A 390 4.76 -30.32 35.38
N ALA A 391 3.60 -30.97 35.33
CA ALA A 391 3.47 -32.29 34.72
C ALA A 391 3.73 -32.25 33.20
N GLU A 392 3.19 -31.24 32.50
CA GLU A 392 3.41 -31.06 31.06
C GLU A 392 4.90 -30.85 30.73
N ARG A 393 5.60 -30.01 31.49
CA ARG A 393 7.04 -29.76 31.29
C ARG A 393 7.92 -30.96 31.63
N ARG A 394 7.59 -31.71 32.68
CA ARG A 394 8.31 -32.96 33.00
C ARG A 394 8.10 -34.01 31.92
N ALA A 395 6.86 -34.18 31.43
CA ALA A 395 6.55 -35.10 30.34
C ALA A 395 7.28 -34.71 29.04
N TYR A 396 7.39 -33.41 28.75
CA TYR A 396 8.21 -32.89 27.66
C TYR A 396 9.68 -33.30 27.81
N TRP A 397 10.29 -33.01 28.97
CA TRP A 397 11.70 -33.32 29.19
C TRP A 397 11.98 -34.83 29.14
N GLU A 398 11.09 -35.64 29.71
CA GLU A 398 11.16 -37.10 29.59
C GLU A 398 11.08 -37.56 28.13
N ALA A 399 10.24 -36.94 27.31
CA ALA A 399 10.15 -37.24 25.88
C ALA A 399 11.44 -36.86 25.12
N VAL A 400 12.05 -35.73 25.45
CA VAL A 400 13.36 -35.32 24.90
C VAL A 400 14.44 -36.36 25.24
N GLN A 401 14.50 -36.81 26.50
CA GLN A 401 15.46 -37.83 26.94
C GLN A 401 15.21 -39.19 26.24
N ARG A 402 13.95 -39.62 26.10
CA ARG A 402 13.60 -40.84 25.34
C ARG A 402 13.99 -40.73 23.87
N ALA A 403 13.73 -39.58 23.25
CA ALA A 403 14.08 -39.32 21.87
C ALA A 403 15.59 -39.40 21.64
N ALA A 404 16.39 -38.81 22.53
CA ALA A 404 17.85 -38.88 22.43
C ALA A 404 18.37 -40.32 22.54
N ALA A 405 17.89 -41.09 23.52
CA ALA A 405 18.24 -42.49 23.68
C ALA A 405 17.86 -43.33 22.45
N TYR A 406 16.66 -43.11 21.91
CA TYR A 406 16.18 -43.81 20.72
C TYR A 406 17.02 -43.48 19.48
N LEU A 407 17.37 -42.21 19.26
CA LEU A 407 18.22 -41.81 18.13
C LEU A 407 19.63 -42.42 18.22
N GLN A 408 20.20 -42.49 19.43
CA GLN A 408 21.48 -43.16 19.65
C GLN A 408 21.41 -44.65 19.35
N GLU A 409 20.37 -45.33 19.84
CA GLU A 409 20.15 -46.76 19.60
C GLU A 409 19.92 -47.06 18.11
N TYR A 410 19.04 -46.29 17.46
CA TYR A 410 18.75 -46.41 16.02
C TYR A 410 20.02 -46.21 15.19
N THR A 411 20.79 -45.16 15.49
CA THR A 411 22.02 -44.85 14.76
C THR A 411 23.06 -45.95 14.94
N ALA A 412 23.26 -46.46 16.16
CA ALA A 412 24.18 -47.55 16.43
C ALA A 412 23.75 -48.84 15.69
N GLN A 413 22.46 -49.19 15.73
CA GLN A 413 21.92 -50.37 15.07
C GLN A 413 22.06 -50.28 13.54
N LYS A 414 21.64 -49.16 12.93
CA LYS A 414 21.75 -48.95 11.48
C LYS A 414 23.21 -48.89 11.02
N THR A 415 24.09 -48.26 11.79
CA THR A 415 25.53 -48.25 11.50
C THR A 415 26.09 -49.67 11.46
N ALA A 416 25.73 -50.51 12.43
CA ALA A 416 26.17 -51.91 12.48
C ALA A 416 25.62 -52.74 11.30
N GLU A 417 24.35 -52.55 10.94
CA GLU A 417 23.72 -53.20 9.78
C GLU A 417 24.41 -52.83 8.46
N ILE A 418 24.63 -51.53 8.24
CA ILE A 418 25.19 -50.99 7.00
C ILE A 418 26.67 -51.34 6.87
N SER A 419 27.47 -51.20 7.94
CA SER A 419 28.89 -51.55 7.92
C SER A 419 29.14 -53.05 7.73
N ALA A 420 28.18 -53.90 8.11
CA ALA A 420 28.22 -55.34 7.83
C ALA A 420 27.78 -55.72 6.40
N SER A 421 27.23 -54.79 5.63
CA SER A 421 26.73 -55.06 4.28
C SER A 421 27.85 -55.40 3.29
N ALA A 422 27.54 -56.22 2.29
CA ALA A 422 28.50 -56.57 1.24
C ALA A 422 28.99 -55.33 0.47
N LEU A 423 28.11 -54.37 0.21
CA LEU A 423 28.44 -53.13 -0.50
C LEU A 423 29.43 -52.27 0.29
N TRP A 424 29.28 -52.18 1.63
CA TRP A 424 30.24 -51.49 2.48
C TRP A 424 31.61 -52.17 2.45
N GLN A 425 31.64 -53.50 2.59
CA GLN A 425 32.88 -54.27 2.58
C GLN A 425 33.60 -54.19 1.22
N GLU A 426 32.86 -54.08 0.11
CA GLU A 426 33.42 -53.90 -1.23
C GLU A 426 34.01 -52.50 -1.44
N LYS A 427 33.33 -51.44 -0.98
CA LYS A 427 33.68 -50.05 -1.30
C LYS A 427 34.58 -49.37 -0.27
N ILE A 428 34.32 -49.60 1.02
CA ILE A 428 34.96 -48.90 2.14
C ILE A 428 35.93 -49.83 2.87
N GLY A 429 35.49 -51.07 3.13
CA GLY A 429 36.28 -52.06 3.87
C GLY A 429 36.26 -51.88 5.39
N PRO A 430 37.13 -52.60 6.12
CA PRO A 430 37.11 -52.66 7.59
C PRO A 430 37.76 -51.45 8.27
N ASP A 431 38.70 -50.78 7.59
CA ASP A 431 39.47 -49.66 8.14
C ASP A 431 38.92 -48.34 7.58
N TYR A 432 38.18 -47.61 8.40
CA TYR A 432 37.53 -46.36 8.02
C TYR A 432 37.40 -45.38 9.18
N ALA A 433 37.15 -44.12 8.86
CA ALA A 433 36.80 -43.08 9.84
C ALA A 433 35.61 -42.26 9.35
N PHE A 434 34.63 -42.02 10.24
CA PHE A 434 33.56 -41.08 9.96
C PHE A 434 34.08 -39.65 9.98
N THR A 435 33.81 -38.90 8.92
CA THR A 435 34.09 -37.46 8.85
C THR A 435 32.84 -36.64 9.13
N GLU A 436 31.66 -37.22 8.91
CA GLU A 436 30.35 -36.61 9.19
C GLU A 436 29.33 -37.74 9.43
N GLY A 437 28.37 -37.53 10.33
CA GLY A 437 27.55 -38.62 10.84
C GLY A 437 28.37 -39.66 11.62
N PRO A 438 27.87 -40.89 11.82
CA PRO A 438 26.61 -41.42 11.29
C PRO A 438 25.38 -40.81 11.97
N ALA A 439 24.30 -40.63 11.22
CA ALA A 439 23.01 -40.14 11.72
C ALA A 439 21.85 -40.68 10.87
N PRO A 440 20.59 -40.62 11.35
CA PRO A 440 19.43 -40.83 10.50
C PRO A 440 19.36 -39.77 9.40
N ALA A 441 18.88 -40.15 8.21
CA ALA A 441 18.68 -39.20 7.10
C ALA A 441 17.46 -38.29 7.34
N TYR A 442 16.49 -38.77 8.11
CA TYR A 442 15.29 -38.06 8.50
C TYR A 442 15.09 -38.14 10.01
N ILE A 443 14.77 -37.02 10.63
CA ILE A 443 14.39 -36.92 12.05
C ILE A 443 13.24 -35.90 12.17
N SER A 444 12.21 -36.25 12.92
CA SER A 444 11.10 -35.36 13.27
C SER A 444 10.84 -35.35 14.78
N TYR A 445 10.83 -34.15 15.34
CA TYR A 445 10.61 -33.89 16.76
C TYR A 445 9.19 -33.38 17.07
N ASP A 446 8.30 -33.30 16.08
CA ASP A 446 6.97 -32.68 16.22
C ASP A 446 6.14 -33.27 17.37
N LYS A 447 6.22 -34.58 17.55
CA LYS A 447 5.54 -35.29 18.64
C LYS A 447 6.27 -35.12 19.98
N VAL A 448 7.60 -35.01 19.97
CA VAL A 448 8.44 -34.85 21.17
C VAL A 448 8.07 -33.58 21.93
N TYR A 449 7.81 -32.48 21.22
CA TYR A 449 7.37 -31.21 21.83
C TYR A 449 6.05 -31.31 22.61
N ASN A 450 5.26 -32.36 22.37
CA ASN A 450 4.00 -32.63 23.06
C ASN A 450 4.07 -33.88 23.96
N GLY A 451 5.28 -34.36 24.28
CA GLY A 451 5.50 -35.52 25.14
C GLY A 451 5.47 -36.88 24.42
N GLY A 452 5.36 -36.91 23.09
CA GLY A 452 5.37 -38.13 22.27
C GLY A 452 6.77 -38.60 21.88
N ASP A 453 6.84 -39.63 21.04
CA ASP A 453 8.11 -40.23 20.60
C ASP A 453 8.65 -39.58 19.33
N VAL A 454 9.99 -39.60 19.17
CA VAL A 454 10.68 -39.12 17.96
C VAL A 454 10.44 -40.06 16.79
N GLU A 455 10.35 -39.51 15.59
CA GLU A 455 10.31 -40.29 14.35
C GLU A 455 11.62 -40.10 13.60
N CYS A 456 12.25 -41.18 13.17
CA CYS A 456 13.44 -41.11 12.34
C CYS A 456 13.49 -42.25 11.32
N GLY A 457 14.27 -42.07 10.27
CA GLY A 457 14.44 -43.07 9.22
C GLY A 457 15.67 -42.83 8.36
N GLY A 458 16.01 -43.85 7.58
CA GLY A 458 17.13 -43.79 6.65
C GLY A 458 18.48 -43.70 7.35
N TYR A 459 19.49 -43.27 6.61
CA TYR A 459 20.86 -43.22 7.12
C TYR A 459 21.67 -42.23 6.33
N TYR A 460 22.58 -41.52 7.00
CA TYR A 460 23.54 -40.62 6.38
C TYR A 460 24.87 -40.70 7.10
N ALA A 461 25.95 -40.85 6.33
CA ALA A 461 27.32 -40.72 6.83
C ALA A 461 28.28 -40.31 5.71
N ARG A 462 29.31 -39.54 6.06
CA ARG A 462 30.52 -39.39 5.24
C ARG A 462 31.67 -40.14 5.86
N VAL A 463 32.32 -40.98 5.05
CA VAL A 463 33.27 -41.98 5.53
C VAL A 463 34.54 -41.89 4.71
N ARG A 464 35.67 -41.78 5.39
CA ARG A 464 37.00 -41.87 4.77
C ARG A 464 37.51 -43.29 4.90
N ALA A 465 37.75 -43.95 3.77
CA ALA A 465 38.35 -45.28 3.72
C ALA A 465 39.88 -45.21 3.94
N ALA A 466 40.51 -46.37 4.17
CA ALA A 466 41.96 -46.46 4.44
C ALA A 466 42.86 -45.96 3.31
N ASP A 467 42.39 -46.00 2.06
CA ASP A 467 43.08 -45.46 0.89
C ASP A 467 42.96 -43.93 0.76
N GLY A 468 42.20 -43.29 1.67
CA GLY A 468 41.96 -41.85 1.71
C GLY A 468 40.70 -41.40 0.95
N THR A 469 40.05 -42.31 0.21
CA THR A 469 38.84 -42.02 -0.57
C THR A 469 37.68 -41.64 0.34
N LEU A 470 36.95 -40.59 -0.03
CA LEU A 470 35.78 -40.11 0.72
C LEU A 470 34.50 -40.65 0.09
N TRP A 471 33.69 -41.32 0.89
CA TRP A 471 32.43 -41.93 0.49
C TRP A 471 31.26 -41.24 1.17
N HIS A 472 30.18 -41.03 0.41
CA HIS A 472 28.88 -40.63 0.91
C HIS A 472 27.98 -41.86 0.98
N VAL A 473 27.60 -42.25 2.19
CA VAL A 473 26.77 -43.40 2.48
C VAL A 473 25.39 -42.90 2.88
N HIS A 474 24.36 -43.27 2.11
CA HIS A 474 23.01 -42.80 2.39
C HIS A 474 21.93 -43.86 2.12
N ILE A 475 20.85 -43.76 2.88
CA ILE A 475 19.55 -44.40 2.66
C ILE A 475 18.52 -43.28 2.73
N ASP A 476 17.94 -42.94 1.58
CA ASP A 476 16.92 -41.90 1.50
C ASP A 476 15.59 -42.37 2.12
N VAL A 477 14.85 -41.43 2.70
CA VAL A 477 13.47 -41.66 3.15
C VAL A 477 12.53 -40.88 2.25
N ASN A 478 11.58 -41.57 1.63
CA ASN A 478 10.57 -40.93 0.78
C ASN A 478 9.17 -41.17 1.35
N TYR A 479 8.36 -40.12 1.37
CA TYR A 479 6.96 -40.24 1.75
C TYR A 479 6.19 -40.95 0.64
N ASP A 480 5.59 -42.09 0.97
CA ASP A 480 4.71 -42.80 0.06
C ASP A 480 3.26 -42.33 0.25
N GLU A 481 2.75 -41.54 -0.70
CA GLU A 481 1.38 -41.03 -0.69
C GLU A 481 0.33 -42.15 -0.66
N ALA A 482 0.64 -43.34 -1.17
CA ALA A 482 -0.32 -44.44 -1.24
C ALA A 482 -0.53 -45.15 0.11
N SER A 483 0.54 -45.36 0.88
CA SER A 483 0.47 -45.94 2.23
C SER A 483 0.34 -44.89 3.34
N GLY A 484 0.61 -43.62 3.02
CA GLY A 484 0.65 -42.52 3.97
C GLY A 484 1.79 -42.63 4.98
N LYS A 485 2.87 -43.35 4.63
CA LYS A 485 4.01 -43.65 5.50
C LYS A 485 5.33 -43.34 4.80
N ASP A 486 6.33 -43.04 5.60
CA ASP A 486 7.71 -42.93 5.16
C ASP A 486 8.29 -44.31 4.84
N MET A 487 8.94 -44.42 3.67
CA MET A 487 9.56 -45.64 3.17
C MET A 487 11.06 -45.41 2.97
N GLU A 488 11.88 -46.30 3.53
CA GLU A 488 13.33 -46.30 3.32
C GLU A 488 13.66 -46.83 1.91
N GLY A 489 14.58 -46.14 1.23
CA GLY A 489 15.15 -46.56 -0.05
C GLY A 489 16.23 -47.63 0.09
N GLU A 490 16.95 -47.88 -1.01
CA GLU A 490 18.10 -48.80 -1.01
C GLU A 490 19.38 -48.10 -0.52
N LEU A 491 20.29 -48.87 0.09
CA LEU A 491 21.62 -48.40 0.49
C LEU A 491 22.44 -47.98 -0.73
N ARG A 492 22.94 -46.74 -0.71
CA ARG A 492 23.85 -46.19 -1.72
C ARG A 492 25.16 -45.76 -1.09
N ILE A 493 26.27 -46.10 -1.75
CA ILE A 493 27.63 -45.69 -1.37
C ILE A 493 28.28 -45.08 -2.60
N GLU A 494 28.46 -43.77 -2.58
CA GLU A 494 28.91 -42.97 -3.72
C GLU A 494 30.21 -42.23 -3.37
N GLU A 495 31.14 -42.18 -4.31
CA GLU A 495 32.41 -41.47 -4.11
C GLU A 495 32.18 -39.96 -4.15
N VAL A 496 32.75 -39.23 -3.19
CA VAL A 496 32.61 -37.76 -3.11
C VAL A 496 33.77 -37.11 -3.87
N THR A 497 33.49 -36.59 -5.07
CA THR A 497 34.45 -35.77 -5.81
C THR A 497 34.49 -34.34 -5.26
N GLU A 498 35.69 -33.73 -5.15
CA GLU A 498 35.93 -32.40 -4.53
C GLU A 498 35.03 -31.24 -5.01
N GLU A 499 34.37 -31.35 -6.17
CA GLU A 499 33.42 -30.34 -6.68
C GLU A 499 32.06 -30.31 -5.92
N ALA A 500 31.76 -31.30 -5.08
CA ALA A 500 30.47 -31.44 -4.38
C ALA A 500 30.49 -31.01 -2.89
N VAL A 501 31.55 -30.35 -2.42
CA VAL A 501 31.76 -30.04 -0.99
C VAL A 501 31.24 -28.64 -0.58
N ASN A 502 30.58 -27.89 -1.47
CA ASN A 502 30.02 -26.56 -1.15
C ASN A 502 28.51 -26.58 -0.90
#